data_AF-A0A2A3G2W0-F1
#
_entry.id   AF-A0A2A3G2W0-F1
#
_cell.length_a   1.000
_cell.length_b   1.000
_cell.length_c   1.000
_cell.angle_alpha   90.00
_cell.angle_beta   90.00
_cell.angle_gamma   90.00
#
_symmetry.space_group_name_H-M   'P 1'
#
loop_
_entity.id
_entity.type
_entity.pdbx_description
1 polymer ?
#
loop_
_entity_poly.entity_id
_entity_poly.type
_entity_poly.pdbx_seq_one_letter_code
_entity_poly.pdbx_strand_id
1 'polypeptide(L)' 'MRTDLIEFARNSNPNRQPCEHPGHVKTGSICAVCGEWLPTAVCRERDCGWIVAIGEDTIIAAVEHYQQTRHPVRVYTE' A
#
# COMPACT_ATOMS: atom_id res chain seq x y z
N MET A 1 -4.33 23.03 27.00
CA MET A 1 -4.36 23.11 25.54
C MET A 1 -4.13 21.70 25.02
N ARG A 2 -5.08 21.22 24.20
CA ARG A 2 -5.18 19.82 23.77
C ARG A 2 -3.96 19.45 22.93
N THR A 3 -3.27 18.40 23.35
CA THR A 3 -2.37 17.63 22.50
C THR A 3 -3.26 16.95 21.46
N ASP A 4 -3.45 17.59 20.31
CA ASP A 4 -4.07 16.95 19.16
C ASP A 4 -3.10 15.89 18.67
N LEU A 5 -3.29 14.71 19.28
CA LEU A 5 -2.83 13.41 18.85
C LEU A 5 -2.82 13.38 17.33
N ILE A 6 -1.62 13.23 16.77
CA ILE A 6 -1.41 12.66 15.45
C ILE A 6 -2.41 11.52 15.35
N GLU A 7 -3.39 11.67 14.46
CA GLU A 7 -4.41 10.69 14.20
C GLU A 7 -3.67 9.43 13.73
N PHE A 8 -3.44 8.51 14.68
CA PHE A 8 -2.70 7.28 14.43
C PHE A 8 -3.43 6.55 13.32
N ALA A 9 -2.80 6.45 12.14
CA ALA A 9 -3.19 5.44 11.18
C ALA A 9 -3.17 4.10 11.93
N ARG A 10 -4.33 3.45 12.05
CA ARG A 10 -4.53 2.25 12.89
C ARG A 10 -3.62 1.08 12.51
N ASN A 11 -2.91 1.19 11.40
CA ASN A 11 -2.03 0.19 10.83
C ASN A 11 -0.55 0.56 10.96
N SER A 12 -0.21 1.26 12.06
CA SER A 12 1.14 1.71 12.35
C SER A 12 1.86 0.91 13.44
N ASN A 13 3.02 0.31 13.13
CA ASN A 13 3.94 -0.27 14.10
C ASN A 13 4.29 0.81 15.16
N PRO A 14 4.12 0.52 16.46
CA PRO A 14 4.28 1.51 17.52
C PRO A 14 5.73 1.99 17.72
N ASN A 15 6.71 1.32 17.11
CA ASN A 15 8.14 1.67 17.16
C ASN A 15 8.63 2.38 15.89
N ARG A 16 7.72 2.90 15.05
CA ARG A 16 8.08 3.47 13.75
C ARG A 16 8.77 4.82 13.86
N GLN A 17 9.83 4.97 13.07
CA GLN A 17 10.31 6.29 12.67
C GLN A 17 9.41 6.81 11.54
N PRO A 18 9.00 8.09 11.55
CA PRO A 18 8.31 8.68 10.41
C PRO A 18 9.18 8.57 9.15
N CYS A 19 8.60 8.16 8.02
CA CYS A 19 9.30 8.15 6.75
C CYS A 19 9.58 9.61 6.32
N GLU A 20 10.81 10.10 6.53
CA GLU A 20 11.23 11.47 6.17
C GLU A 20 11.55 11.65 4.67
N HIS A 21 11.58 10.56 3.90
CA HIS A 21 11.82 10.57 2.46
C HIS A 21 10.52 10.63 1.66
N PRO A 22 10.50 11.19 0.43
CA PRO A 22 9.33 11.14 -0.43
C PRO A 22 9.09 9.69 -0.86
N GLY A 23 8.15 9.02 -0.21
CA GLY A 23 7.66 7.70 -0.58
C GLY A 23 8.16 6.55 0.30
N HIS A 24 7.29 5.56 0.47
CA HIS A 24 7.59 4.33 1.21
C HIS A 24 8.63 3.45 0.48
N VAL A 25 9.62 2.95 1.23
CA VAL A 25 10.61 1.99 0.70
C VAL A 25 9.96 0.63 0.46
N LYS A 26 9.99 0.20 -0.80
CA LYS A 26 9.23 -0.92 -1.36
C LYS A 26 9.86 -2.26 -0.97
N THR A 27 9.29 -2.96 0.01
CA THR A 27 9.75 -4.31 0.41
C THR A 27 8.56 -5.21 0.71
N GLY A 28 8.01 -5.85 -0.33
CA GLY A 28 6.75 -6.57 -0.21
C GLY A 28 5.61 -5.64 0.22
N SER A 29 4.71 -6.11 1.08
CA SER A 29 3.56 -5.32 1.57
C SER A 29 3.87 -4.42 2.76
N ILE A 30 5.13 -4.28 3.19
CA ILE A 30 5.51 -3.47 4.35
C ILE A 30 6.67 -2.54 3.98
N CYS A 31 6.60 -1.27 4.39
CA CYS A 31 7.72 -0.34 4.26
C CYS A 31 8.88 -0.78 5.14
N ALA A 32 10.07 -1.01 4.57
CA ALA A 32 11.23 -1.43 5.35
C ALA A 32 11.75 -0.36 6.33
N VAL A 33 11.40 0.92 6.11
CA VAL A 33 11.89 2.05 6.92
C VAL A 33 10.92 2.36 8.04
N CYS A 34 9.72 2.85 7.69
CA CYS A 34 8.70 3.20 8.66
C CYS A 34 7.72 2.06 8.89
N GLY A 35 8.00 0.81 8.53
CA GLY A 35 7.19 -0.36 8.90
C GLY A 35 5.74 -0.39 8.40
N GLU A 36 5.31 0.55 7.55
CA GLU A 36 3.92 0.78 7.07
C GLU A 36 3.37 -0.28 6.16
N TRP A 37 2.15 -0.75 6.45
CA TRP A 37 1.42 -1.60 5.53
C TRP A 37 1.16 -0.80 4.25
N LEU A 38 1.71 -1.31 3.16
CA LEU A 38 1.57 -0.69 1.86
C LEU A 38 0.28 -1.17 1.20
N PRO A 39 -0.40 -0.29 0.44
CA PRO A 39 -1.50 -0.72 -0.38
C PRO A 39 -1.09 -1.94 -1.22
N THR A 40 -1.93 -2.97 -1.19
CA THR A 40 -1.75 -4.21 -1.95
C THR A 40 -2.89 -4.35 -2.95
N ALA A 41 -2.57 -4.48 -4.24
CA ALA A 41 -3.55 -4.72 -5.29
C ALA A 41 -3.51 -6.18 -5.73
N VAL A 42 -4.69 -6.77 -5.93
CA VAL A 42 -4.87 -8.17 -6.32
C VAL A 42 -5.85 -8.23 -7.49
N CYS A 43 -5.45 -8.92 -8.56
CA CYS A 43 -6.35 -9.27 -9.65
C CYS A 43 -7.27 -10.42 -9.20
N ARG A 44 -8.57 -10.25 -9.42
CA ARG A 44 -9.62 -11.20 -9.03
C ARG A 44 -10.07 -12.10 -10.17
N GLU A 45 -9.56 -11.90 -11.38
CA GLU A 45 -9.81 -12.79 -12.51
C GLU A 45 -9.25 -14.18 -12.25
N ARG A 46 -9.99 -15.21 -12.69
CA ARG A 46 -9.56 -16.59 -12.50
C ARG A 46 -8.25 -16.81 -13.27
N ASP A 47 -7.32 -17.53 -12.67
CA ASP A 47 -6.06 -17.95 -13.30
C ASP A 47 -5.07 -16.81 -13.67
N CYS A 48 -5.35 -15.55 -13.30
CA CYS A 48 -4.41 -14.44 -13.56
C CYS A 48 -3.25 -14.37 -12.54
N GLY A 49 -3.54 -14.54 -11.25
CA GLY A 49 -2.52 -14.62 -10.19
C GLY A 49 -1.73 -13.32 -9.93
N TRP A 50 -2.13 -12.18 -10.52
CA TRP A 50 -1.43 -10.92 -10.37
C TRP A 50 -1.66 -10.27 -8.99
N ILE A 51 -0.55 -9.95 -8.29
CA ILE A 51 -0.52 -9.31 -6.97
C ILE A 51 0.63 -8.30 -6.96
N VAL A 52 0.41 -7.08 -6.46
CA VAL A 52 1.45 -6.06 -6.31
C VAL A 52 1.27 -5.26 -5.02
N ALA A 53 2.38 -4.94 -4.37
CA ALA A 53 2.43 -4.02 -3.23
C ALA A 53 3.72 -3.20 -3.34
N ILE A 54 3.63 -2.03 -3.96
CA ILE A 54 4.78 -1.17 -4.27
C ILE A 54 4.64 0.23 -3.66
N GLY A 55 3.81 0.36 -2.63
CA GLY A 55 3.56 1.62 -1.93
C GLY A 55 2.51 2.48 -2.61
N GLU A 56 2.76 3.78 -2.72
CA GLU A 56 1.84 4.76 -3.30
C GLU A 56 1.51 4.45 -4.77
N ASP A 57 2.48 3.89 -5.49
CA ASP A 57 2.33 3.49 -6.90
C ASP A 57 1.41 2.27 -7.10
N THR A 58 1.00 1.57 -6.04
CA THR A 58 0.13 0.39 -6.16
C THR A 58 -1.20 0.72 -6.85
N ILE A 59 -1.75 1.92 -6.62
CA ILE A 59 -3.02 2.33 -7.25
C ILE A 59 -2.82 2.52 -8.76
N ILE A 60 -1.71 3.13 -9.16
CA ILE A 60 -1.36 3.33 -10.57
C ILE A 60 -1.20 1.97 -11.26
N ALA A 61 -0.44 1.06 -10.65
CA ALA A 61 -0.26 -0.30 -11.18
C ALA A 61 -1.58 -1.08 -11.29
N ALA A 62 -2.50 -0.90 -10.36
CA ALA A 62 -3.84 -1.49 -10.41
C ALA A 62 -4.66 -0.96 -11.60
N VAL A 63 -4.62 0.35 -11.85
CA VAL A 63 -5.30 0.99 -12.99
C VAL A 63 -4.70 0.51 -14.31
N GLU A 64 -3.38 0.48 -14.44
CA GLU A 64 -2.69 0.00 -15.63
C GLU A 64 -3.04 -1.46 -15.93
N HIS A 65 -3.03 -2.33 -14.91
CA HIS A 65 -3.40 -3.73 -15.06
C HIS A 65 -4.85 -3.88 -15.55
N TYR A 66 -5.80 -3.13 -14.96
CA TYR A 66 -7.19 -3.13 -15.42
C TYR A 66 -7.33 -2.63 -16.86
N GLN A 67 -6.60 -1.57 -17.24
CA GLN A 67 -6.66 -1.04 -18.60
C GLN A 67 -6.15 -2.04 -19.65
N GLN A 68 -5.10 -2.79 -19.32
CA GLN A 68 -4.48 -3.78 -20.21
C GLN A 68 -5.28 -5.07 -20.34
N THR A 69 -5.86 -5.55 -19.23
CA THR A 69 -6.48 -6.88 -19.16
C THR A 69 -8.00 -6.87 -19.09
N ARG A 70 -8.58 -5.75 -18.64
CA ARG A 70 -9.99 -5.62 -18.22
C ARG A 70 -10.40 -6.54 -17.06
N HIS A 71 -9.43 -7.11 -16.35
CA HIS A 71 -9.66 -7.98 -15.20
C HIS A 71 -10.04 -7.18 -13.96
N PRO A 72 -11.01 -7.63 -13.13
CA PRO A 72 -11.36 -6.95 -11.89
C PRO A 72 -10.18 -6.90 -10.91
N VAL A 73 -9.83 -5.72 -10.41
CA VAL A 73 -8.75 -5.51 -9.43
C VAL A 73 -9.34 -5.01 -8.11
N ARG A 74 -8.82 -5.51 -6.99
CA ARG A 74 -9.14 -5.01 -5.65
C ARG A 74 -7.88 -4.50 -4.96
N VAL A 75 -7.97 -3.31 -4.34
CA VAL A 75 -6.90 -2.72 -3.55
C VAL A 75 -7.27 -2.81 -2.07
N TYR A 76 -6.33 -3.30 -1.26
CA TYR A 76 -6.41 -3.36 0.19
C TYR A 76 -5.43 -2.32 0.77
N THR A 77 -5.91 -1.44 1.63
CA THR A 77 -5.14 -0.33 2.22
C THR A 77 -5.05 -0.43 3.74
N GLU A 78 -5.52 -1.54 4.32
CA GLU A 78 -5.62 -1.77 5.76
C GLU A 78 -4.80 -2.97 6.23
#